data_AF-A0A554V574-F1
#
_entry.id   AF-A0A554V574-F1
#
_cell.length_a   1.000
_cell.length_b   1.000
_cell.length_c   1.000
_cell.angle_alpha   90.00
_cell.angle_beta   90.00
_cell.angle_gamma   90.00
#
_symmetry.space_group_name_H-M   'P 1'
#
loop_
_entity.id
_entity.type
_entity.pdbx_description
1 polymer ?
#
loop_
_entity_poly.entity_id
_entity_poly.type
_entity_poly.pdbx_seq_one_letter_code
_entity_poly.pdbx_strand_id
1 'polypeptide(L)'
;MLVADAEADVAVGIRSGAFRGDVVADLDSILDDLNDECADLDRLVAGIPAAEWGGKTPAEGWTIAHQIAHLMWTDRVSTLSATDPAAFADVVKQAWQNPTGFVDEAANELAQTPPDRLLSDWRRARQDLINALRNVEPGRKLDWFGPPMSPASMATARIMETWAHGQDVADALGKQRQPSDRIRHVAHIGVRTRNFAYSVHNLTPPAEEFRVELTAPSGEIWTWGPADANQRITGPALDFCLLVTQRRHPDDLAIVAEGSDAAQWLTIAQAFAGAPGTGRAPGQFTNTGRDEEVAHQ
;
A
#
# COMPACT_ATOMS: atom_id res chain seq x y z
N MET A 1 -2.78 -8.98 22.77
CA MET A 1 -3.05 -7.55 22.93
C MET A 1 -3.28 -6.99 21.53
N LEU A 2 -4.53 -7.01 21.04
CA LEU A 2 -4.92 -5.84 20.26
C LEU A 2 -4.61 -4.65 21.14
N VAL A 3 -4.02 -3.61 20.58
CA VAL A 3 -3.74 -2.39 21.30
C VAL A 3 -5.08 -1.72 21.64
N ALA A 4 -5.76 -2.28 22.64
CA ALA A 4 -6.47 -1.52 23.64
C ALA A 4 -5.39 -0.69 24.34
N ASP A 5 -5.66 0.61 24.43
CA ASP A 5 -4.75 1.70 24.84
C ASP A 5 -3.77 2.17 23.75
N ALA A 6 -4.34 2.72 22.68
CA ALA A 6 -3.78 3.90 22.02
C ALA A 6 -4.82 5.03 22.03
N GLU A 7 -5.32 5.38 23.22
CA GLU A 7 -5.63 6.79 23.51
C GLU A 7 -4.29 7.55 23.54
N ALA A 8 -3.78 7.89 22.36
CA ALA A 8 -2.66 8.80 22.20
C ALA A 8 -2.87 9.53 20.88
N ASP A 9 -3.50 10.71 20.96
CA ASP A 9 -3.44 11.79 19.99
C ASP A 9 -3.05 11.38 18.55
N VAL A 10 -3.99 10.78 17.82
CA VAL A 10 -4.08 11.01 16.36
C VAL A 10 -4.72 12.39 16.12
N ALA A 11 -4.24 13.37 16.87
CA ALA A 11 -4.55 14.78 16.80
C ALA A 11 -3.22 15.56 16.68
N VAL A 12 -2.25 15.04 15.93
CA VAL A 12 -1.14 15.87 15.45
C VAL A 12 -1.59 16.56 14.17
N GLY A 13 -2.17 17.74 14.37
CA GLY A 13 -2.21 18.86 13.44
C GLY A 13 -2.27 18.52 11.96
N ILE A 14 -3.50 18.41 11.43
CA ILE A 14 -3.78 18.88 10.08
C ILE A 14 -3.59 20.40 10.11
N ARG A 15 -2.35 20.87 10.16
CA ARG A 15 -2.05 22.19 9.60
C ARG A 15 -2.01 21.96 8.10
N SER A 16 -2.91 22.64 7.41
CA SER A 16 -2.87 22.89 5.98
C SER A 16 -1.52 23.54 5.63
N GLY A 17 -0.48 22.71 5.50
CA GLY A 17 0.74 23.08 4.82
C GLY A 17 0.36 23.34 3.37
N ALA A 18 0.30 24.62 3.02
CA ALA A 18 -0.09 25.06 1.70
C ALA A 18 0.81 24.42 0.65
N PHE A 19 0.16 23.74 -0.29
CA PHE A 19 0.72 23.35 -1.58
C PHE A 19 1.54 24.49 -2.17
N ARG A 20 2.82 24.25 -2.39
CA ARG A 20 3.62 24.99 -3.36
C ARG A 20 4.33 23.97 -4.23
N GLY A 21 3.73 23.74 -5.40
CA GLY A 21 4.05 22.66 -6.33
C GLY A 21 3.08 21.50 -6.14
N ASP A 22 2.30 21.20 -7.18
CA ASP A 22 1.35 20.09 -7.32
C ASP A 22 -0.07 20.33 -6.78
N VAL A 23 -1.03 20.21 -7.68
CA VAL A 23 -2.47 20.22 -7.40
C VAL A 23 -2.79 19.06 -6.44
N VAL A 24 -3.58 19.29 -5.38
CA VAL A 24 -4.27 18.19 -4.68
C VAL A 24 -4.99 17.41 -5.77
N ALA A 25 -4.57 16.18 -6.05
CA ALA A 25 -5.31 15.36 -7.02
C ALA A 25 -6.77 15.32 -6.56
N ASP A 26 -7.67 15.84 -7.39
CA ASP A 26 -9.10 15.75 -7.12
C ASP A 26 -9.49 14.27 -7.06
N LEU A 27 -10.54 13.95 -6.30
CA LEU A 27 -10.94 12.58 -6.00
C LEU A 27 -11.08 11.74 -7.28
N ASP A 28 -11.65 12.31 -8.34
CA ASP A 28 -11.82 11.60 -9.62
C ASP A 28 -10.48 11.16 -10.23
N SER A 29 -9.43 11.99 -10.15
CA SER A 29 -8.09 11.61 -10.64
C SER A 29 -7.50 10.45 -9.83
N ILE A 30 -7.72 10.41 -8.52
CA ILE A 30 -7.24 9.31 -7.66
C ILE A 30 -8.03 8.03 -7.97
N LEU A 31 -9.33 8.14 -8.27
CA LEU A 31 -10.16 7.01 -8.65
C LEU A 31 -9.79 6.46 -10.03
N ASP A 32 -9.43 7.31 -10.98
CA ASP A 32 -8.90 6.89 -12.29
C ASP A 32 -7.57 6.13 -12.13
N ASP A 33 -6.66 6.65 -11.28
CA ASP A 33 -5.41 5.94 -10.95
C ASP A 33 -5.65 4.59 -10.27
N LEU A 34 -6.64 4.50 -9.36
CA LEU A 34 -7.05 3.23 -8.75
C LEU A 34 -7.58 2.24 -9.78
N ASN A 35 -8.42 2.71 -10.72
CA ASN A 35 -8.93 1.88 -11.79
C ASN A 35 -7.79 1.32 -12.67
N ASP A 36 -6.84 2.17 -13.05
CA ASP A 36 -5.69 1.77 -13.86
C ASP A 36 -4.75 0.80 -13.13
N GLU A 37 -4.49 1.04 -11.84
CA GLU A 37 -3.67 0.14 -11.02
C GLU A 37 -4.33 -1.26 -10.90
N CYS A 38 -5.64 -1.29 -10.73
CA CYS A 38 -6.41 -2.54 -10.78
C CYS A 38 -6.39 -3.21 -12.16
N ALA A 39 -6.45 -2.44 -13.24
CA ALA A 39 -6.37 -2.96 -14.61
C ALA A 39 -5.00 -3.57 -14.90
N ASP A 40 -3.92 -3.00 -14.35
CA ASP A 40 -2.57 -3.55 -14.46
C ASP A 40 -2.46 -4.94 -13.81
N LEU A 41 -2.97 -5.09 -12.59
CA LEU A 41 -3.00 -6.39 -11.91
C LEU A 41 -3.92 -7.39 -12.62
N ASP A 42 -5.08 -6.96 -13.11
CA ASP A 42 -6.00 -7.79 -13.88
C ASP A 42 -5.31 -8.39 -15.12
N ARG A 43 -4.54 -7.60 -15.86
CA ARG A 43 -3.76 -8.09 -17.02
C ARG A 43 -2.73 -9.16 -16.64
N LEU A 44 -2.18 -9.12 -15.42
CA LEU A 44 -1.22 -10.14 -14.97
C LEU A 44 -1.88 -11.50 -14.76
N VAL A 45 -3.12 -11.53 -14.25
CA VAL A 45 -3.82 -12.75 -13.83
C VAL A 45 -4.89 -13.24 -14.81
N ALA A 46 -5.42 -12.38 -15.68
CA ALA A 46 -6.55 -12.72 -16.56
C ALA A 46 -6.26 -13.88 -17.54
N GLY A 47 -5.00 -14.07 -17.90
CA GLY A 47 -4.57 -15.09 -18.85
C GLY A 47 -3.87 -16.30 -18.24
N ILE A 48 -3.68 -16.35 -16.92
CA ILE A 48 -2.95 -17.48 -16.31
C ILE A 48 -3.87 -18.69 -16.14
N PRO A 49 -3.38 -19.92 -16.38
CA PRO A 49 -4.12 -21.15 -16.13
C PRO A 49 -4.64 -21.24 -14.70
N ALA A 50 -5.82 -21.85 -14.50
CA ALA A 50 -6.43 -22.01 -13.17
C ALA A 50 -5.50 -22.71 -12.16
N ALA A 51 -4.65 -23.64 -12.62
CA ALA A 51 -3.68 -24.31 -11.76
C ALA A 51 -2.60 -23.36 -11.20
N GLU A 52 -2.26 -22.29 -11.92
CA GLU A 52 -1.25 -21.32 -11.48
C GLU A 52 -1.75 -20.39 -10.37
N TRP A 53 -3.06 -20.26 -10.17
CA TRP A 53 -3.64 -19.48 -9.07
C TRP A 53 -3.27 -20.04 -7.68
N GLY A 54 -2.91 -21.33 -7.61
CA GLY A 54 -2.36 -21.97 -6.42
C GLY A 54 -0.87 -21.71 -6.20
N GLY A 55 -0.20 -20.98 -7.10
CA GLY A 55 1.21 -20.61 -6.98
C GLY A 55 1.46 -19.78 -5.72
N LYS A 56 2.47 -20.19 -4.93
CA LYS A 56 2.87 -19.47 -3.72
C LYS A 56 3.46 -18.12 -4.08
N THR A 57 3.05 -17.10 -3.35
CA THR A 57 3.63 -15.76 -3.45
C THR A 57 4.74 -15.60 -2.40
N PRO A 58 5.56 -14.54 -2.49
CA PRO A 58 6.51 -14.24 -1.43
C PRO A 58 5.83 -13.93 -0.09
N ALA A 59 4.58 -13.46 -0.06
CA ALA A 59 3.81 -13.39 1.17
C ALA A 59 3.52 -14.81 1.70
N GLU A 60 4.11 -15.14 2.84
CA GLU A 60 4.09 -16.50 3.39
C GLU A 60 2.65 -16.97 3.63
N GLY A 61 2.36 -18.21 3.24
CA GLY A 61 1.02 -18.79 3.33
C GLY A 61 0.05 -18.37 2.22
N TRP A 62 0.32 -17.28 1.49
CA TRP A 62 -0.60 -16.75 0.49
C TRP A 62 -0.23 -17.19 -0.94
N THR A 63 -1.22 -17.67 -1.67
CA THR A 63 -1.13 -17.93 -3.12
C THR A 63 -1.64 -16.75 -3.93
N ILE A 64 -1.50 -16.78 -5.26
CA ILE A 64 -2.09 -15.76 -6.15
C ILE A 64 -3.60 -15.61 -5.89
N ALA A 65 -4.32 -16.72 -5.65
CA ALA A 65 -5.73 -16.66 -5.26
C ALA A 65 -5.97 -15.88 -3.95
N HIS A 66 -5.10 -16.04 -2.94
CA HIS A 66 -5.19 -15.28 -1.69
C HIS A 66 -4.98 -13.79 -1.92
N GLN A 67 -4.05 -13.40 -2.79
CA GLN A 67 -3.81 -11.99 -3.12
C GLN A 67 -5.07 -11.33 -3.70
N ILE A 68 -5.70 -11.97 -4.69
CA ILE A 68 -6.92 -11.45 -5.33
C ILE A 68 -8.12 -11.50 -4.38
N ALA A 69 -8.23 -12.57 -3.57
CA ALA A 69 -9.28 -12.73 -2.57
C ALA A 69 -9.24 -11.65 -1.49
N HIS A 70 -8.06 -11.35 -0.96
CA HIS A 70 -7.85 -10.27 0.00
C HIS A 70 -8.25 -8.92 -0.58
N LEU A 71 -7.77 -8.58 -1.78
CA LEU A 71 -8.13 -7.32 -2.44
C LEU A 71 -9.64 -7.19 -2.63
N MET A 72 -10.30 -8.24 -3.15
CA MET A 72 -11.75 -8.27 -3.30
C MET A 72 -12.48 -8.10 -1.98
N TRP A 73 -12.03 -8.78 -0.92
CA TRP A 73 -12.65 -8.68 0.39
C TRP A 73 -12.55 -7.25 0.93
N THR A 74 -11.36 -6.65 0.90
CA THR A 74 -11.18 -5.29 1.39
C THR A 74 -11.95 -4.28 0.54
N ASP A 75 -12.05 -4.45 -0.78
CA ASP A 75 -12.87 -3.59 -1.64
C ASP A 75 -14.36 -3.65 -1.25
N ARG A 76 -14.88 -4.84 -0.92
CA ARG A 76 -16.24 -5.01 -0.41
C ARG A 76 -16.44 -4.31 0.94
N VAL A 77 -15.48 -4.46 1.87
CA VAL A 77 -15.54 -3.81 3.18
C VAL A 77 -15.44 -2.29 3.09
N SER A 78 -14.57 -1.76 2.23
CA SER A 78 -14.48 -0.33 1.94
C SER A 78 -15.77 0.20 1.31
N THR A 79 -16.41 -0.58 0.45
CA THR A 79 -17.74 -0.24 -0.11
C THR A 79 -18.79 -0.14 0.99
N LEU A 80 -18.84 -1.11 1.93
CA LEU A 80 -19.76 -1.06 3.08
C LEU A 80 -19.54 0.21 3.92
N SER A 81 -18.29 0.59 4.22
CA SER A 81 -18.03 1.84 4.94
C SER A 81 -18.60 3.08 4.21
N ALA A 82 -18.50 3.08 2.88
CA ALA A 82 -19.05 4.15 2.04
C ALA A 82 -20.59 4.15 1.97
N THR A 83 -21.24 2.99 1.91
CA THR A 83 -22.68 2.90 1.57
C THR A 83 -23.59 2.44 2.70
N ASP A 84 -23.07 1.68 3.66
CA ASP A 84 -23.82 1.08 4.76
C ASP A 84 -22.98 1.02 6.06
N PRO A 85 -22.92 2.13 6.81
CA PRO A 85 -22.16 2.20 8.06
C PRO A 85 -22.60 1.19 9.13
N ALA A 86 -23.87 0.77 9.11
CA ALA A 86 -24.37 -0.22 10.06
C ALA A 86 -23.80 -1.61 9.75
N ALA A 87 -23.83 -2.03 8.48
CA ALA A 87 -23.19 -3.26 8.04
C ALA A 87 -21.67 -3.22 8.28
N PHE A 88 -21.03 -2.08 8.03
CA PHE A 88 -19.61 -1.90 8.34
C PHE A 88 -19.31 -2.07 9.84
N ALA A 89 -20.15 -1.52 10.72
CA ALA A 89 -20.00 -1.69 12.16
C ALA A 89 -20.09 -3.17 12.59
N ASP A 90 -20.89 -3.98 11.91
CA ASP A 90 -20.95 -5.43 12.16
C ASP A 90 -19.68 -6.15 11.71
N VAL A 91 -19.05 -5.73 10.61
CA VAL A 91 -17.72 -6.21 10.20
C VAL A 91 -16.67 -5.87 11.27
N VAL A 92 -16.69 -4.63 11.79
CA VAL A 92 -15.78 -4.23 12.88
C VAL A 92 -15.97 -5.11 14.11
N LYS A 93 -17.22 -5.38 14.52
CA LYS A 93 -17.50 -6.29 15.66
C LYS A 93 -16.93 -7.70 15.43
N GLN A 94 -16.99 -8.22 14.22
CA GLN A 94 -16.39 -9.52 13.88
C GLN A 94 -14.86 -9.46 13.95
N ALA A 95 -14.24 -8.40 13.41
CA ALA A 95 -12.80 -8.20 13.46
C ALA A 95 -12.27 -8.16 14.91
N TRP A 96 -13.04 -7.59 15.85
CA TRP A 96 -12.69 -7.57 17.27
C TRP A 96 -12.60 -8.96 17.92
N GLN A 97 -13.26 -9.97 17.36
CA GLN A 97 -13.23 -11.34 17.89
C GLN A 97 -11.96 -12.10 17.51
N ASN A 98 -11.37 -11.81 16.35
CA ASN A 98 -10.11 -12.41 15.90
C ASN A 98 -9.19 -11.39 15.23
N PRO A 99 -8.58 -10.49 15.98
CA PRO A 99 -8.02 -9.29 15.36
C PRO A 99 -6.72 -9.50 14.60
N THR A 100 -6.01 -10.58 14.91
CA THR A 100 -4.77 -10.97 14.23
C THR A 100 -5.02 -11.94 13.08
N GLY A 101 -6.18 -12.61 13.04
CA GLY A 101 -6.49 -13.62 12.02
C GLY A 101 -7.69 -13.31 11.14
N PHE A 102 -8.48 -12.27 11.42
CA PHE A 102 -9.73 -11.96 10.71
C PHE A 102 -9.53 -11.74 9.20
N VAL A 103 -8.48 -11.01 8.83
CA VAL A 103 -8.15 -10.74 7.42
C VAL A 103 -7.64 -12.03 6.74
N ASP A 104 -6.78 -12.80 7.42
CA ASP A 104 -6.28 -14.07 6.90
C ASP A 104 -7.40 -15.09 6.71
N GLU A 105 -8.33 -15.20 7.65
CA GLU A 105 -9.50 -16.08 7.56
C GLU A 105 -10.37 -15.73 6.36
N ALA A 106 -10.66 -14.43 6.15
CA ALA A 106 -11.41 -13.96 5.00
C ALA A 106 -10.70 -14.27 3.67
N ALA A 107 -9.38 -14.05 3.60
CA ALA A 107 -8.59 -14.38 2.43
C ALA A 107 -8.55 -15.90 2.16
N ASN A 108 -8.36 -16.72 3.20
CA ASN A 108 -8.34 -18.19 3.12
C ASN A 108 -9.66 -18.76 2.60
N GLU A 109 -10.80 -18.26 3.11
CA GLU A 109 -12.13 -18.68 2.67
C GLU A 109 -12.36 -18.32 1.20
N LEU A 110 -12.12 -17.05 0.84
CA LEU A 110 -12.40 -16.55 -0.50
C LEU A 110 -11.43 -17.10 -1.56
N ALA A 111 -10.20 -17.44 -1.19
CA ALA A 111 -9.22 -18.07 -2.07
C ALA A 111 -9.62 -19.48 -2.53
N GLN A 112 -10.59 -20.14 -1.87
CA GLN A 112 -11.17 -21.41 -2.33
C GLN A 112 -12.14 -21.23 -3.52
N THR A 113 -12.52 -19.99 -3.84
CA THR A 113 -13.37 -19.68 -4.99
C THR A 113 -12.65 -20.05 -6.29
N PRO A 114 -13.31 -20.71 -7.25
CA PRO A 114 -12.73 -20.98 -8.56
C PRO A 114 -12.14 -19.71 -9.22
N PRO A 115 -10.92 -19.76 -9.79
CA PRO A 115 -10.21 -18.60 -10.32
C PRO A 115 -11.01 -17.67 -11.24
N ASP A 116 -11.81 -18.24 -12.14
CA ASP A 116 -12.65 -17.49 -13.08
C ASP A 116 -13.73 -16.67 -12.35
N ARG A 117 -14.36 -17.27 -11.34
CA ARG A 117 -15.36 -16.60 -10.50
C ARG A 117 -14.71 -15.57 -9.58
N LEU A 118 -13.57 -15.91 -8.97
CA LEU A 118 -12.83 -15.01 -8.09
C LEU A 118 -12.42 -13.74 -8.85
N LEU A 119 -11.85 -13.90 -10.05
CA LEU A 119 -11.50 -12.77 -10.91
C LEU A 119 -12.71 -11.93 -11.32
N SER A 120 -13.81 -12.59 -11.73
CA SER A 120 -15.05 -11.88 -12.08
C SER A 120 -15.64 -11.10 -10.91
N ASP A 121 -15.61 -11.68 -9.71
CA ASP A 121 -16.14 -11.05 -8.51
C ASP A 121 -15.25 -9.91 -8.01
N TRP A 122 -13.92 -10.04 -8.11
CA TRP A 122 -12.99 -8.95 -7.83
C TRP A 122 -13.19 -7.78 -8.79
N ARG A 123 -13.33 -8.06 -10.10
CA ARG A 123 -13.63 -7.02 -11.12
C ARG A 123 -14.92 -6.25 -10.80
N ARG A 124 -15.94 -6.93 -10.28
CA ARG A 124 -17.18 -6.28 -9.82
C ARG A 124 -16.93 -5.44 -8.57
N ALA A 125 -16.29 -6.02 -7.55
CA ALA A 125 -16.03 -5.36 -6.27
C ALA A 125 -15.24 -4.05 -6.42
N ARG A 126 -14.18 -4.03 -7.24
CA ARG A 126 -13.39 -2.81 -7.47
C ARG A 126 -14.20 -1.71 -8.14
N GLN A 127 -15.12 -2.05 -9.04
CA GLN A 127 -15.98 -1.08 -9.72
C GLN A 127 -17.05 -0.53 -8.78
N ASP A 128 -17.63 -1.40 -7.95
CA ASP A 128 -18.59 -1.01 -6.91
C ASP A 128 -17.93 -0.05 -5.92
N LEU A 129 -16.70 -0.32 -5.50
CA LEU A 129 -15.92 0.55 -4.62
C LEU A 129 -15.68 1.93 -5.26
N ILE A 130 -15.17 1.98 -6.50
CA ILE A 130 -14.92 3.25 -7.19
C ILE A 130 -16.20 4.08 -7.28
N ASN A 131 -17.32 3.45 -7.65
CA ASN A 131 -18.62 4.11 -7.72
C ASN A 131 -19.10 4.58 -6.34
N ALA A 132 -18.90 3.78 -5.29
CA ALA A 132 -19.28 4.15 -3.93
C ALA A 132 -18.50 5.36 -3.44
N LEU A 133 -17.18 5.38 -3.63
CA LEU A 133 -16.31 6.49 -3.21
C LEU A 133 -16.65 7.80 -3.94
N ARG A 134 -16.94 7.74 -5.24
CA ARG A 134 -17.36 8.91 -6.03
C ARG A 134 -18.67 9.52 -5.53
N ASN A 135 -19.57 8.71 -4.96
CA ASN A 135 -20.88 9.14 -4.48
C ASN A 135 -20.92 9.52 -2.99
N VAL A 136 -19.78 9.52 -2.28
CA VAL A 136 -19.73 9.96 -0.88
C VAL A 136 -19.97 11.47 -0.82
N GLU A 137 -20.86 11.90 0.06
CA GLU A 137 -21.15 13.32 0.28
C GLU A 137 -19.87 14.12 0.61
N PRO A 138 -19.68 15.32 0.02
CA PRO A 138 -18.51 16.14 0.28
C PRO A 138 -18.28 16.39 1.78
N GLY A 139 -17.06 16.13 2.24
CA GLY A 139 -16.66 16.32 3.65
C GLY A 139 -17.02 15.16 4.59
N ARG A 140 -17.86 14.19 4.16
CA ARG A 140 -18.13 12.99 4.95
C ARG A 140 -16.87 12.13 5.06
N LYS A 141 -16.62 11.64 6.28
CA LYS A 141 -15.59 10.63 6.57
C LYS A 141 -16.19 9.23 6.57
N LEU A 142 -15.36 8.27 6.20
CA LEU A 142 -15.64 6.86 6.14
C LEU A 142 -15.10 6.21 7.41
N ASP A 143 -15.93 5.48 8.14
CA ASP A 143 -15.47 4.70 9.28
C ASP A 143 -14.48 3.63 8.82
N TRP A 144 -13.45 3.37 9.61
CA TRP A 144 -12.45 2.36 9.27
C TRP A 144 -12.00 1.61 10.53
N PHE A 145 -11.20 0.55 10.35
CA PHE A 145 -10.61 -0.19 11.48
C PHE A 145 -9.65 0.66 12.32
N GLY A 146 -9.18 1.77 11.77
CA GLY A 146 -8.42 2.81 12.46
C GLY A 146 -9.14 4.17 12.37
N PRO A 147 -8.39 5.28 12.34
CA PRO A 147 -8.97 6.61 12.20
C PRO A 147 -9.87 6.71 10.95
N PRO A 148 -11.02 7.43 11.04
CA PRO A 148 -11.89 7.63 9.89
C PRO A 148 -11.15 8.28 8.71
N MET A 149 -11.41 7.77 7.50
CA MET A 149 -10.72 8.18 6.28
C MET A 149 -11.58 9.13 5.43
N SER A 150 -10.95 9.99 4.63
CA SER A 150 -11.66 10.62 3.51
C SER A 150 -11.80 9.63 2.34
N PRO A 151 -12.73 9.85 1.39
CA PRO A 151 -12.78 9.05 0.16
C PRO A 151 -11.44 9.04 -0.59
N ALA A 152 -10.76 10.18 -0.68
CA ALA A 152 -9.44 10.29 -1.29
C ALA A 152 -8.38 9.45 -0.56
N SER A 153 -8.38 9.49 0.78
CA SER A 153 -7.48 8.68 1.62
C SER A 153 -7.75 7.18 1.44
N MET A 154 -9.03 6.78 1.38
CA MET A 154 -9.42 5.39 1.12
C MET A 154 -8.93 4.94 -0.26
N ALA A 155 -9.21 5.72 -1.32
CA ALA A 155 -8.76 5.41 -2.68
C ALA A 155 -7.22 5.28 -2.76
N THR A 156 -6.48 6.21 -2.14
CA THR A 156 -5.02 6.16 -2.07
C THR A 156 -4.53 4.88 -1.36
N ALA A 157 -5.18 4.48 -0.25
CA ALA A 157 -4.84 3.24 0.45
C ALA A 157 -5.11 2.01 -0.41
N ARG A 158 -6.21 2.00 -1.18
CA ARG A 158 -6.53 0.91 -2.11
C ARG A 158 -5.57 0.83 -3.29
N ILE A 159 -5.03 1.95 -3.77
CA ILE A 159 -3.93 1.97 -4.77
C ILE A 159 -2.70 1.26 -4.19
N MET A 160 -2.29 1.64 -2.97
CA MET A 160 -1.13 1.03 -2.30
C MET A 160 -1.31 -0.47 -2.11
N GLU A 161 -2.46 -0.90 -1.60
CA GLU A 161 -2.78 -2.32 -1.43
C GLU A 161 -2.73 -3.06 -2.78
N THR A 162 -3.42 -2.55 -3.79
CA THR A 162 -3.45 -3.17 -5.13
C THR A 162 -2.05 -3.29 -5.72
N TRP A 163 -1.25 -2.23 -5.60
CA TRP A 163 0.12 -2.22 -6.10
C TRP A 163 1.02 -3.22 -5.37
N ALA A 164 0.94 -3.28 -4.04
CA ALA A 164 1.77 -4.15 -3.21
C ALA A 164 1.42 -5.64 -3.43
N HIS A 165 0.14 -5.98 -3.43
CA HIS A 165 -0.34 -7.33 -3.72
C HIS A 165 -0.10 -7.70 -5.19
N GLY A 166 -0.19 -6.74 -6.12
CA GLY A 166 0.18 -6.94 -7.51
C GLY A 166 1.68 -7.23 -7.71
N GLN A 167 2.55 -6.65 -6.87
CA GLN A 167 3.97 -6.99 -6.86
C GLN A 167 4.19 -8.43 -6.39
N ASP A 168 3.52 -8.86 -5.32
CA ASP A 168 3.62 -10.25 -4.83
C ASP A 168 3.15 -11.27 -5.90
N VAL A 169 2.10 -10.94 -6.68
CA VAL A 169 1.64 -11.74 -7.82
C VAL A 169 2.67 -11.75 -8.95
N ALA A 170 3.23 -10.59 -9.30
CA ALA A 170 4.24 -10.51 -10.36
C ALA A 170 5.49 -11.33 -10.03
N ASP A 171 5.95 -11.25 -8.77
CA ASP A 171 7.08 -12.04 -8.28
C ASP A 171 6.79 -13.56 -8.34
N ALA A 172 5.58 -13.98 -7.95
CA ALA A 172 5.17 -15.39 -8.05
C ALA A 172 5.15 -15.92 -9.49
N LEU A 173 4.83 -15.04 -10.45
CA LEU A 173 4.81 -15.35 -11.88
C LEU A 173 6.15 -15.14 -12.58
N GLY A 174 7.19 -14.66 -11.87
CA GLY A 174 8.47 -14.28 -12.47
C GLY A 174 8.35 -13.14 -13.49
N LYS A 175 7.35 -12.28 -13.36
CA LYS A 175 7.07 -11.15 -14.27
C LYS A 175 7.60 -9.85 -13.68
N GLN A 176 8.14 -8.99 -14.53
CA GLN A 176 8.46 -7.61 -14.16
C GLN A 176 7.26 -6.71 -14.44
N ARG A 177 6.91 -5.86 -13.47
CA ARG A 177 5.92 -4.80 -13.64
C ARG A 177 6.62 -3.55 -14.14
N GLN A 178 6.00 -2.85 -15.09
CA GLN A 178 6.46 -1.54 -15.52
C GLN A 178 5.88 -0.50 -14.55
N PRO A 179 6.72 0.21 -13.77
CA PRO A 179 6.22 1.25 -12.89
C PRO A 179 5.70 2.44 -13.71
N SER A 180 4.65 3.09 -13.22
CA SER A 180 4.17 4.38 -13.72
C SER A 180 4.15 5.39 -12.58
N ASP A 181 3.97 6.67 -12.91
CA ASP A 181 3.93 7.74 -11.91
C ASP A 181 2.79 7.60 -10.89
N ARG A 182 1.81 6.69 -11.11
CA ARG A 182 0.78 6.32 -10.11
C ARG A 182 1.37 5.85 -8.78
N ILE A 183 2.61 5.34 -8.78
CA ILE A 183 3.30 4.99 -7.53
C ILE A 183 3.55 6.19 -6.61
N ARG A 184 3.34 7.44 -7.07
CA ARG A 184 3.33 8.63 -6.22
C ARG A 184 2.34 8.51 -5.06
N HIS A 185 1.21 7.82 -5.25
CA HIS A 185 0.24 7.53 -4.17
C HIS A 185 0.83 6.62 -3.09
N VAL A 186 1.57 5.58 -3.51
CA VAL A 186 2.26 4.65 -2.62
C VAL A 186 3.37 5.35 -1.85
N ALA A 187 4.19 6.14 -2.55
CA ALA A 187 5.24 6.95 -1.94
C ALA A 187 4.65 7.96 -0.94
N HIS A 188 3.55 8.62 -1.30
CA HIS A 188 2.87 9.57 -0.43
C HIS A 188 2.41 8.92 0.87
N ILE A 189 1.75 7.76 0.81
CA ILE A 189 1.37 7.01 2.02
C ILE A 189 2.61 6.62 2.82
N GLY A 190 3.65 6.07 2.18
CA GLY A 190 4.88 5.68 2.85
C GLY A 190 5.52 6.81 3.66
N VAL A 191 5.58 8.03 3.10
CA VAL A 191 6.08 9.21 3.83
C VAL A 191 5.13 9.59 4.98
N ARG A 192 3.82 9.59 4.74
CA ARG A 192 2.82 9.99 5.74
C ARG A 192 2.74 9.02 6.92
N THR A 193 3.10 7.75 6.74
CA THR A 193 3.10 6.74 7.79
C THR A 193 4.40 6.67 8.59
N ARG A 194 5.35 7.60 8.41
CA ARG A 194 6.61 7.64 9.18
C ARG A 194 6.38 7.46 10.68
N ASN A 195 5.60 8.34 11.29
CA ASN A 195 5.40 8.30 12.75
C ASN A 195 4.61 7.05 13.17
N PHE A 196 3.69 6.58 12.33
CA PHE A 196 2.97 5.33 12.55
C PHE A 196 3.92 4.13 12.60
N ALA A 197 4.92 4.08 11.71
CA ALA A 197 5.96 3.05 11.72
C ALA A 197 6.73 3.02 13.05
N TYR A 198 7.12 4.18 13.61
CA TYR A 198 7.71 4.22 14.94
C TYR A 198 6.78 3.66 16.02
N SER A 199 5.50 4.07 16.01
CA SER A 199 4.51 3.60 16.98
C SER A 199 4.30 2.09 16.96
N VAL A 200 4.15 1.47 15.77
CA VAL A 200 3.95 0.00 15.69
C VAL A 200 5.20 -0.80 16.04
N HIS A 201 6.37 -0.17 15.99
CA HIS A 201 7.65 -0.74 16.47
C HIS A 201 7.96 -0.38 17.93
N ASN A 202 7.05 0.27 18.66
CA ASN A 202 7.24 0.74 20.04
C ASN A 202 8.46 1.68 20.21
N LEU A 203 8.69 2.53 19.21
CA LEU A 203 9.75 3.53 19.19
C LEU A 203 9.15 4.94 19.21
N THR A 204 9.93 5.91 19.70
CA THR A 204 9.53 7.33 19.67
C THR A 204 9.95 7.95 18.34
N PRO A 205 9.02 8.57 17.58
CA PRO A 205 9.39 9.25 16.34
C PRO A 205 10.25 10.49 16.62
N PRO A 206 11.28 10.76 15.79
CA PRO A 206 12.04 12.00 15.83
C PRO A 206 11.14 13.22 15.64
N ALA A 207 11.39 14.27 16.42
CA ALA A 207 10.62 15.51 16.34
C ALA A 207 10.84 16.28 15.03
N GLU A 208 12.06 16.24 14.49
CA GLU A 208 12.40 16.87 13.21
C GLU A 208 11.85 16.07 12.04
N GLU A 209 11.34 16.76 11.02
CA GLU A 209 10.96 16.15 9.75
C GLU A 209 12.18 15.88 8.88
N PHE A 210 12.07 14.90 7.98
CA PHE A 210 13.08 14.63 6.98
C PHE A 210 12.68 15.24 5.65
N ARG A 211 13.66 15.51 4.80
CA ARG A 211 13.43 15.79 3.39
C ARG A 211 13.45 14.48 2.62
N VAL A 212 12.37 14.15 1.92
CA VAL A 212 12.31 12.98 1.03
C VAL A 212 12.30 13.48 -0.40
N GLU A 213 13.23 13.02 -1.24
CA GLU A 213 13.35 13.40 -2.66
C GLU A 213 13.45 12.13 -3.51
N LEU A 214 12.39 11.82 -4.26
CA LEU A 214 12.30 10.58 -5.03
C LEU A 214 12.26 10.87 -6.52
N THR A 215 13.00 10.11 -7.30
CA THR A 215 12.94 10.17 -8.77
C THR A 215 11.80 9.29 -9.27
N ALA A 216 10.80 9.90 -9.89
CA ALA A 216 9.65 9.26 -10.51
C ALA A 216 10.07 8.34 -11.68
N PRO A 217 9.23 7.37 -12.07
CA PRO A 217 9.42 6.62 -13.33
C PRO A 217 9.57 7.52 -14.56
N SER A 218 8.88 8.67 -14.60
CA SER A 218 9.04 9.69 -15.65
C SER A 218 10.35 10.50 -15.59
N GLY A 219 11.10 10.40 -14.49
CA GLY A 219 12.30 11.20 -14.22
C GLY A 219 12.02 12.51 -13.46
N GLU A 220 10.75 12.86 -13.21
CA GLU A 220 10.40 13.98 -12.32
C GLU A 220 10.91 13.74 -10.89
N ILE A 221 11.31 14.81 -10.18
CA ILE A 221 11.68 14.73 -8.76
C ILE A 221 10.47 15.10 -7.90
N TRP A 222 9.98 14.14 -7.11
CA TRP A 222 8.95 14.38 -6.11
C TRP A 222 9.58 14.66 -4.77
N THR A 223 9.01 15.60 -4.02
CA THR A 223 9.59 16.00 -2.73
C THR A 223 8.57 16.13 -1.62
N TRP A 224 8.93 15.70 -0.41
CA TRP A 224 8.15 15.86 0.81
C TRP A 224 9.04 16.38 1.95
N GLY A 225 8.43 17.14 2.86
CA GLY A 225 9.12 17.74 4.01
C GLY A 225 9.94 18.99 3.68
N PRO A 226 10.51 19.64 4.70
CA PRO A 226 11.19 20.94 4.59
C PRO A 226 12.42 20.87 3.68
N ALA A 227 12.59 21.86 2.80
CA ALA A 227 13.73 21.91 1.89
C ALA A 227 15.08 22.09 2.62
N ASP A 228 15.05 22.62 3.85
CA ASP A 228 16.17 22.86 4.75
C ASP A 228 16.29 21.82 5.87
N ALA A 229 15.57 20.68 5.77
CA ALA A 229 15.70 19.61 6.76
C ALA A 229 17.15 19.11 6.87
N ASN A 230 17.58 18.84 8.10
CA ASN A 230 18.93 18.36 8.41
C ASN A 230 19.22 16.94 7.90
N GLN A 231 18.17 16.15 7.66
CA GLN A 231 18.25 14.75 7.27
C GLN A 231 17.42 14.50 6.01
N ARG A 232 17.92 13.62 5.15
CA ARG A 232 17.38 13.40 3.81
C ARG A 232 17.24 11.93 3.47
N ILE A 233 16.26 11.61 2.63
CA ILE A 233 16.12 10.33 1.95
C ILE A 233 16.00 10.59 0.46
N THR A 234 16.84 9.92 -0.32
CA THR A 234 16.88 10.08 -1.78
C THR A 234 16.91 8.73 -2.49
N GLY A 235 16.43 8.68 -3.73
CA GLY A 235 16.54 7.51 -4.61
C GLY A 235 15.36 7.32 -5.56
N PRO A 236 15.28 6.17 -6.26
CA PRO A 236 14.16 5.88 -7.15
C PRO A 236 12.85 5.71 -6.37
N ALA A 237 11.76 6.29 -6.88
CA ALA A 237 10.44 6.16 -6.27
C ALA A 237 9.95 4.71 -6.19
N LEU A 238 10.28 3.88 -7.21
CA LEU A 238 9.97 2.46 -7.20
C LEU A 238 10.62 1.75 -6.01
N ASP A 239 11.91 1.98 -5.78
CA ASP A 239 12.66 1.35 -4.71
C ASP A 239 12.12 1.79 -3.34
N PHE A 240 11.74 3.06 -3.19
CA PHE A 240 11.08 3.55 -1.98
C PHE A 240 9.73 2.86 -1.75
N CYS A 241 8.90 2.72 -2.80
CA CYS A 241 7.61 2.03 -2.70
C CYS A 241 7.76 0.55 -2.33
N LEU A 242 8.77 -0.14 -2.89
CA LEU A 242 9.10 -1.52 -2.55
C LEU A 242 9.57 -1.65 -1.08
N LEU A 243 10.31 -0.67 -0.57
CA LEU A 243 10.75 -0.63 0.82
C LEU A 243 9.59 -0.45 1.78
N VAL A 244 8.80 0.63 1.63
CA VAL A 244 7.75 0.99 2.60
C VAL A 244 6.59 0.00 2.59
N THR A 245 6.42 -0.77 1.52
CA THR A 245 5.48 -1.90 1.47
C THR A 245 6.12 -3.22 1.88
N GLN A 246 7.41 -3.26 2.24
CA GLN A 246 8.15 -4.46 2.64
C GLN A 246 8.19 -5.56 1.56
N ARG A 247 8.17 -5.16 0.28
CA ARG A 247 8.26 -6.09 -0.87
C ARG A 247 9.69 -6.35 -1.33
N ARG A 248 10.67 -5.59 -0.83
CA ARG A 248 12.11 -5.86 -1.00
C ARG A 248 12.87 -5.61 0.29
N HIS A 249 14.06 -6.21 0.40
CA HIS A 249 14.98 -5.93 1.49
C HIS A 249 15.71 -4.59 1.23
N PRO A 250 16.00 -3.77 2.25
CA PRO A 250 16.72 -2.50 2.09
C PRO A 250 18.03 -2.61 1.29
N ASP A 251 18.81 -3.67 1.51
CA ASP A 251 20.10 -3.90 0.81
C ASP A 251 19.96 -4.10 -0.71
N ASP A 252 18.74 -4.40 -1.20
CA ASP A 252 18.46 -4.61 -2.63
C ASP A 252 18.01 -3.32 -3.35
N LEU A 253 17.99 -2.18 -2.63
CA LEU A 253 17.35 -0.94 -3.04
C LEU A 253 18.34 0.21 -3.09
N ALA A 254 18.21 1.05 -4.12
CA ALA A 254 19.01 2.26 -4.31
C ALA A 254 18.43 3.46 -3.54
N ILE A 255 18.09 3.26 -2.26
CA ILE A 255 17.62 4.33 -1.36
C ILE A 255 18.74 4.72 -0.42
N VAL A 256 19.03 6.02 -0.37
CA VAL A 256 20.10 6.61 0.44
C VAL A 256 19.49 7.45 1.54
N ALA A 257 19.95 7.26 2.77
CA ALA A 257 19.65 8.13 3.90
C ALA A 257 20.88 8.97 4.28
N GLU A 258 20.67 10.26 4.45
CA GLU A 258 21.60 11.19 5.07
C GLU A 258 21.07 11.58 6.45
N GLY A 259 21.78 11.17 7.51
CA GLY A 259 21.36 11.38 8.90
C GLY A 259 20.90 10.09 9.60
N SER A 260 21.14 10.01 10.91
CA SER A 260 20.90 8.80 11.70
C SER A 260 19.42 8.43 11.83
N ASP A 261 18.54 9.40 11.95
CA ASP A 261 17.11 9.16 12.14
C ASP A 261 16.45 8.79 10.82
N ALA A 262 16.88 9.41 9.71
CA ALA A 262 16.48 8.99 8.37
C ALA A 262 16.90 7.53 8.10
N ALA A 263 18.14 7.18 8.43
CA ALA A 263 18.64 5.81 8.29
C ALA A 263 17.85 4.82 9.16
N GLN A 264 17.57 5.18 10.42
CA GLN A 264 16.74 4.36 11.31
C GLN A 264 15.32 4.18 10.78
N TRP A 265 14.70 5.23 10.26
CA TRP A 265 13.34 5.11 9.75
C TRP A 265 13.24 4.12 8.58
N LEU A 266 14.22 4.12 7.67
CA LEU A 266 14.25 3.17 6.55
C LEU A 266 14.25 1.70 7.00
N THR A 267 14.76 1.38 8.20
CA THR A 267 14.76 -0.01 8.71
C THR A 267 13.42 -0.47 9.26
N ILE A 268 12.49 0.45 9.52
CA ILE A 268 11.16 0.16 10.10
C ILE A 268 10.02 0.64 9.21
N ALA A 269 10.31 1.15 8.00
CA ALA A 269 9.31 1.80 7.17
C ALA A 269 8.16 0.85 6.82
N GLN A 270 6.93 1.33 7.00
CA GLN A 270 5.71 0.56 6.76
C GLN A 270 4.58 1.48 6.31
N ALA A 271 3.94 1.14 5.18
CA ALA A 271 2.85 1.88 4.56
C ALA A 271 1.46 1.24 4.78
N PHE A 272 1.39 0.05 5.36
CA PHE A 272 0.15 -0.70 5.59
C PHE A 272 -0.20 -0.81 7.07
N ALA A 273 -1.47 -1.05 7.38
CA ALA A 273 -1.94 -1.30 8.73
C ALA A 273 -1.64 -2.76 9.14
N GLY A 274 -1.28 -2.97 10.40
CA GLY A 274 -0.96 -4.30 10.93
C GLY A 274 0.41 -4.37 11.60
N ALA A 275 0.72 -5.52 12.18
CA ALA A 275 2.04 -5.78 12.74
C ALA A 275 3.09 -5.85 11.62
N PRO A 276 4.35 -5.45 11.90
CA PRO A 276 5.43 -5.63 10.93
C PRO A 276 5.61 -7.10 10.58
N GLY A 277 5.82 -7.38 9.30
CA GLY A 277 6.13 -8.72 8.82
C GLY A 277 7.57 -9.13 9.16
N THR A 278 7.93 -10.37 8.83
CA THR A 278 9.32 -10.86 8.93
C THR A 278 10.26 -10.25 7.89
N GLY A 279 9.70 -9.48 6.93
CA GLY A 279 10.45 -8.83 5.86
C GLY A 279 10.82 -9.79 4.70
N ARG A 280 11.69 -9.30 3.82
CA ARG A 280 12.28 -10.07 2.72
C ARG A 280 13.74 -10.38 3.02
N ALA A 281 14.27 -11.47 2.48
CA ALA A 281 15.69 -11.77 2.62
C ALA A 281 16.52 -10.93 1.62
N PRO A 282 17.74 -10.48 1.97
CA PRO A 282 18.66 -9.85 1.02
C PRO A 282 18.90 -10.75 -0.18
N GLY A 283 18.89 -10.19 -1.39
CA GLY A 283 19.15 -10.91 -2.64
C GLY A 283 18.03 -11.85 -3.10
N GLN A 284 16.90 -11.92 -2.38
CA GLN A 284 15.78 -12.83 -2.69
C GLN A 284 15.22 -12.64 -4.11
N PHE A 285 15.25 -11.41 -4.61
CA PHE A 285 14.65 -11.02 -5.89
C PHE A 285 15.68 -10.54 -6.90
N THR A 286 16.93 -10.98 -6.78
CA THR A 286 17.98 -10.62 -7.73
C THR A 286 17.57 -11.00 -9.15
N ASN A 287 17.17 -9.98 -9.92
CA ASN A 287 16.93 -10.08 -11.35
C ASN A 287 18.28 -10.36 -12.02
N THR A 288 18.35 -11.43 -12.80
CA THR A 288 19.40 -11.76 -13.76
C THR A 288 19.52 -10.74 -14.92
N GLY A 289 19.31 -9.45 -14.68
CA GLY A 289 19.23 -8.42 -15.71
C GLY A 289 19.60 -6.99 -15.30
N ARG A 290 20.00 -6.73 -14.04
CA ARG A 290 20.60 -5.43 -13.67
C ARG A 290 22.11 -5.35 -13.98
N ASP A 291 22.76 -6.49 -14.16
CA ASP A 291 24.21 -6.54 -14.40
C ASP A 291 24.62 -6.29 -15.86
N GLU A 292 23.69 -6.34 -16.83
CA GLU A 292 24.04 -6.13 -18.24
C GLU A 292 24.13 -4.65 -18.65
N GLU A 293 23.50 -3.73 -17.90
CA GLU A 293 23.46 -2.31 -18.29
C GLU A 293 24.65 -1.49 -17.76
N VAL A 294 25.39 -2.02 -16.77
CA VAL A 294 26.60 -1.37 -16.22
C VAL A 294 27.87 -1.80 -16.96
N ALA A 295 27.81 -2.85 -17.79
CA ALA A 295 28.99 -3.36 -18.49
C ALA A 295 29.31 -2.64 -19.81
N HIS A 296 28.47 -1.71 -20.29
CA HIS A 296 28.61 -1.07 -21.61
C HIS A 296 28.57 0.48 -21.60
N GLN A 297 29.06 1.11 -20.53
CA GLN A 297 29.51 2.52 -20.56
C GLN A 297 30.96 2.62 -20.10
#